data_AF-A0A562SGT1-F1
#
_entry.id   AF-A0A562SGT1-F1
#
_cell.length_a   1.000
_cell.length_b   1.000
_cell.length_c   1.000
_cell.angle_alpha   90.00
_cell.angle_beta   90.00
_cell.angle_gamma   90.00
#
_symmetry.space_group_name_H-M   'P 1'
#
loop_
_entity.id
_entity.type
_entity.pdbx_description
1 polymer ?
#
loop_
_entity_poly.entity_id
_entity_poly.type
_entity_poly.pdbx_seq_one_letter_code
_entity_poly.pdbx_strand_id
1 'polypeptide(L)'
;MGEMSIQQAMEQFLNQSKLKQRVRALEITDVWEELMGKTIAKYTDEIKLVNQQLIISTSVAPLKQELLFQKEKIRNRINELFNEHAVKEVIIK
;
A
#
# COMPACT_ATOMS: atom_id res chain seq x y z
N MET A 1 -32.74 -18.88 16.48
CA MET A 1 -31.72 -17.83 16.43
C MET A 1 -30.44 -18.53 16.07
N GLY A 2 -29.90 -18.25 14.88
CA GLY A 2 -28.90 -19.09 14.23
C GLY A 2 -27.60 -19.13 15.00
N GLU A 3 -27.23 -20.31 15.48
CA GLU A 3 -25.90 -20.62 15.98
C GLU A 3 -24.94 -20.59 14.78
N MET A 4 -24.36 -19.43 14.48
CA MET A 4 -23.24 -19.37 13.56
C MET A 4 -22.12 -20.19 14.18
N SER A 5 -21.74 -21.30 13.53
CA SER A 5 -20.64 -22.11 14.04
C SER A 5 -19.38 -21.23 14.06
N ILE A 6 -18.53 -21.40 15.09
CA ILE A 6 -17.27 -20.64 15.23
C ILE A 6 -16.45 -20.73 13.94
N GLN A 7 -16.55 -21.85 13.23
CA GLN A 7 -15.88 -22.09 11.96
C GLN A 7 -16.40 -21.18 10.83
N GLN A 8 -17.72 -21.02 10.70
CA GLN A 8 -18.32 -20.08 9.72
C GLN A 8 -18.00 -18.63 10.07
N ALA A 9 -18.01 -18.28 11.36
CA ALA A 9 -17.62 -16.95 11.83
C ALA A 9 -16.15 -16.63 11.48
N MET A 10 -15.26 -17.60 11.68
CA MET A 10 -13.84 -17.47 11.39
C MET A 10 -13.58 -17.35 9.89
N GLU A 11 -14.24 -18.16 9.06
CA GLU A 11 -14.16 -18.05 7.59
C GLU A 11 -14.63 -16.69 7.08
N GLN A 12 -15.76 -16.19 7.60
CA GLN A 12 -16.25 -14.85 7.26
C GLN A 12 -15.27 -13.75 7.67
N PHE A 13 -14.70 -13.84 8.87
CA PHE A 13 -13.70 -12.88 9.34
C PHE A 13 -12.45 -12.87 8.46
N LEU A 14 -11.91 -14.05 8.10
CA LEU A 14 -10.76 -14.16 7.21
C LEU A 14 -11.05 -13.58 5.82
N ASN A 15 -12.24 -13.84 5.28
CA ASN A 15 -12.66 -13.33 3.98
C ASN A 15 -12.86 -11.80 3.99
N GLN A 16 -13.48 -11.25 5.03
CA GLN A 16 -13.63 -9.80 5.21
C GLN A 16 -12.27 -9.11 5.33
N SER A 17 -11.32 -9.70 6.07
CA SER A 17 -9.97 -9.17 6.20
C SER A 17 -9.23 -9.14 4.85
N LYS A 18 -9.26 -10.24 4.08
CA LYS A 18 -8.68 -10.31 2.73
C LYS A 18 -9.31 -9.29 1.78
N LEU A 19 -10.63 -9.11 1.83
CA LEU A 19 -11.33 -8.12 1.02
C LEU A 19 -10.86 -6.71 1.36
N LYS A 20 -10.80 -6.38 2.66
CA LYS A 20 -10.31 -5.08 3.14
C LYS A 20 -8.87 -4.80 2.70
N GLN A 21 -8.00 -5.82 2.73
CA GLN A 21 -6.63 -5.69 2.22
C GLN A 21 -6.59 -5.43 0.71
N ARG A 22 -7.41 -6.13 -0.09
CA ARG A 22 -7.50 -5.90 -1.53
C ARG A 22 -8.00 -4.50 -1.87
N VAL A 23 -9.03 -4.01 -1.16
CA VAL A 23 -9.53 -2.64 -1.36
C VAL A 23 -8.45 -1.61 -1.06
N ARG A 24 -7.76 -1.72 0.09
CA ARG A 24 -6.64 -0.82 0.41
C ARG A 24 -5.49 -0.90 -0.59
N ALA A 25 -5.23 -2.08 -1.16
CA ALA A 25 -4.19 -2.26 -2.18
C ALA A 25 -4.54 -1.56 -3.49
N LEU A 26 -5.83 -1.52 -3.87
CA LEU A 26 -6.28 -0.74 -5.03
C LEU A 26 -6.14 0.76 -4.74
N GLU A 27 -6.63 1.22 -3.59
CA GLU A 27 -6.54 2.64 -3.19
C GLU A 27 -5.10 3.15 -3.18
N ILE A 28 -4.14 2.39 -2.63
CA ILE A 28 -2.73 2.82 -2.59
C ILE A 28 -2.08 2.85 -3.97
N THR A 29 -2.53 1.99 -4.89
CA THR A 29 -2.03 1.97 -6.27
C THR A 29 -2.53 3.19 -7.03
N ASP A 30 -3.81 3.53 -6.90
CA ASP A 30 -4.42 4.70 -7.55
C ASP A 30 -3.77 6.01 -7.06
N VAL A 31 -3.63 6.14 -5.73
CA VAL A 31 -2.98 7.33 -5.13
C VAL A 31 -1.50 7.42 -5.52
N TRP A 32 -0.81 6.29 -5.67
CA TRP A 32 0.58 6.29 -6.13
C TRP A 32 0.73 6.81 -7.55
N GLU A 33 -0.14 6.36 -8.46
CA GLU A 33 -0.16 6.85 -9.84
C GLU A 33 -0.49 8.34 -9.90
N GLU A 34 -1.43 8.82 -9.08
CA GLU A 34 -1.76 10.24 -8.98
C GLU A 34 -0.55 11.07 -8.48
N LEU A 35 0.15 10.57 -7.46
CA LEU A 35 1.22 11.29 -6.78
C LEU A 35 2.54 11.33 -7.59
N MET A 36 2.89 10.23 -8.26
CA MET A 36 4.15 10.07 -8.99
C MET A 36 4.01 10.17 -10.50
N GLY A 37 2.79 10.01 -11.03
CA GLY A 37 2.50 9.97 -12.44
C GLY A 37 2.69 8.60 -13.09
N LYS A 38 2.05 8.43 -14.25
CA LYS A 38 1.98 7.17 -15.02
C LYS A 38 3.33 6.53 -15.33
N THR A 39 4.36 7.33 -15.60
CA THR A 39 5.68 6.80 -15.95
C THR A 39 6.32 6.08 -14.78
N ILE A 40 6.31 6.68 -13.59
CA ILE A 40 6.91 6.07 -12.40
C ILE A 40 6.07 4.89 -11.93
N ALA A 41 4.73 5.02 -11.95
CA ALA A 41 3.83 3.93 -11.65
C ALA A 41 4.08 2.70 -12.55
N LYS A 42 4.29 2.91 -13.85
CA LYS A 42 4.58 1.84 -14.82
C LYS A 42 5.86 1.05 -14.50
N TYR A 43 6.88 1.70 -13.94
CA TYR A 43 8.14 1.05 -13.57
C TYR A 43 8.21 0.64 -12.09
N THR A 44 7.11 0.81 -11.35
CA THR A 44 6.95 0.28 -10.00
C THR A 44 6.35 -1.11 -10.12
N ASP A 45 7.12 -2.14 -9.73
CA ASP A 45 6.69 -3.53 -9.83
C ASP A 45 5.60 -3.85 -8.80
N GLU A 46 5.72 -3.26 -7.61
CA GLU A 46 4.80 -3.51 -6.51
C GLU A 46 4.75 -2.34 -5.53
N ILE A 47 3.55 -1.99 -5.07
CA ILE A 47 3.33 -1.09 -3.95
C ILE A 47 2.36 -1.69 -2.94
N LYS A 48 2.74 -1.67 -1.65
CA LYS A 48 1.93 -2.25 -0.56
C LYS A 48 2.04 -1.42 0.70
N LEU A 49 0.91 -1.22 1.39
CA LEU A 49 0.87 -0.67 2.74
C LEU A 49 0.59 -1.78 3.75
N VAL A 50 1.59 -2.14 4.55
CA VAL A 50 1.50 -3.22 5.55
C VAL A 50 2.08 -2.71 6.87
N ASN A 51 1.34 -2.83 7.97
CA ASN A 51 1.80 -2.40 9.29
C ASN A 51 2.33 -0.94 9.32
N GLN A 52 1.66 -0.02 8.62
CA GLN A 52 2.09 1.38 8.44
C GLN A 52 3.45 1.53 7.71
N GLN A 53 3.92 0.49 7.03
CA GLN A 53 5.10 0.54 6.17
C GLN A 53 4.65 0.51 4.71
N LEU A 54 5.04 1.52 3.94
CA LEU A 54 4.85 1.57 2.50
C LEU A 54 6.04 0.89 1.83
N ILE A 55 5.82 -0.28 1.26
CA ILE A 55 6.82 -1.05 0.56
C ILE A 55 6.66 -0.77 -0.93
N ILE A 56 7.72 -0.29 -1.57
CA ILE A 56 7.78 0.00 -3.01
C ILE A 56 8.89 -0.86 -3.58
N SER A 57 8.60 -1.65 -4.61
CA SER A 57 9.58 -2.49 -5.29
C SER A 57 9.75 -2.05 -6.74
N THR A 58 11.00 -1.94 -7.20
CA THR A 58 11.29 -1.67 -8.61
C THR A 58 12.56 -2.39 -9.06
N SER A 59 12.48 -3.00 -10.25
CA SER A 59 13.57 -3.64 -10.96
C SER A 59 14.46 -2.63 -11.70
N VAL A 60 14.04 -1.37 -11.81
CA VAL A 60 14.76 -0.31 -12.52
C VAL A 60 15.71 0.43 -11.56
N ALA A 61 17.02 0.17 -11.69
CA ALA A 61 18.03 0.69 -10.77
C ALA A 61 18.07 2.23 -10.63
N PRO A 62 17.99 3.04 -11.71
CA PRO A 62 17.91 4.50 -11.58
C PRO A 62 16.67 4.97 -10.82
N LEU A 63 15.51 4.36 -11.07
CA LEU A 63 14.27 4.68 -10.37
C LEU A 63 14.37 4.34 -8.88
N LYS A 64 14.95 3.17 -8.55
CA LYS A 64 15.22 2.79 -7.16
C LYS A 64 16.01 3.87 -6.42
N GLN A 65 17.06 4.39 -7.05
CA GLN A 65 17.90 5.44 -6.45
C GLN A 65 17.13 6.75 -6.26
N GLU A 66 16.32 7.14 -7.24
CA GLU A 66 15.48 8.32 -7.15
C GLU A 66 14.42 8.21 -6.05
N LEU A 67 13.76 7.05 -5.94
CA LEU A 67 12.80 6.75 -4.88
C LEU A 67 13.45 6.75 -3.49
N LEU A 68 14.68 6.24 -3.37
CA LEU A 68 15.45 6.29 -2.13
C LEU A 68 15.76 7.74 -1.71
N PHE A 69 16.14 8.60 -2.66
CA PHE A 69 16.41 10.01 -2.39
C PHE A 69 15.13 10.78 -1.99
N GLN A 70 13.98 10.40 -2.57
CA GLN A 70 12.69 11.03 -2.30
C GLN A 70 11.87 10.35 -1.20
N LYS A 71 12.43 9.35 -0.50
CA LYS A 71 11.73 8.50 0.46
C LYS A 71 10.92 9.28 1.51
N GLU A 72 11.51 10.32 2.11
CA GLU A 72 10.84 11.14 3.13
C GLU A 72 9.71 12.00 2.52
N LYS A 73 9.94 12.56 1.34
CA LYS A 73 8.94 13.36 0.61
C LYS A 73 7.73 12.50 0.21
N ILE A 74 7.99 11.26 -0.24
CA ILE A 74 6.95 10.27 -0.55
C ILE A 74 6.11 9.99 0.70
N ARG A 75 6.74 9.71 1.84
CA ARG A 75 6.02 9.44 3.10
C ARG A 75 5.07 10.58 3.45
N ASN A 76 5.56 11.82 3.40
CA ASN A 76 4.77 12.99 3.79
C ASN A 76 3.57 13.18 2.85
N ARG A 77 3.78 13.12 1.53
CA ARG A 77 2.71 13.28 0.54
C ARG A 77 1.65 12.17 0.61
N ILE A 78 2.07 10.92 0.84
CA ILE A 78 1.12 9.81 1.03
C ILE A 78 0.25 10.05 2.27
N ASN A 79 0.86 10.50 3.38
CA ASN A 79 0.11 10.83 4.60
C ASN A 79 -0.84 12.01 4.42
N GLU A 80 -0.49 13.01 3.61
CA GLU A 80 -1.40 14.12 3.27
C GLU A 80 -2.66 13.64 2.54
N LEU A 81 -2.55 12.61 1.70
CA LEU A 81 -3.67 12.07 0.90
C LEU A 81 -4.50 11.01 1.62
N PHE A 82 -3.87 10.14 2.43
CA PHE A 82 -4.53 8.99 3.09
C PHE A 82 -5.08 9.27 4.49
N ASN A 83 -4.92 10.48 5.02
CA ASN A 83 -4.98 10.91 6.43
C ASN A 83 -3.62 10.89 7.13
N GLU A 84 -3.39 11.93 7.97
CA GLU A 84 -2.17 12.08 8.77
C GLU A 84 -1.91 10.77 9.55
N HIS A 85 -0.69 10.23 9.43
CA HIS A 85 -0.17 9.02 10.09
C HIS A 85 -0.46 7.63 9.45
N ALA A 86 -0.93 7.55 8.20
CA ALA A 86 -1.11 6.25 7.52
C ALA A 86 0.21 5.46 7.31
N VAL A 87 1.31 6.17 7.07
CA VAL A 87 2.65 5.63 6.77
C VAL A 87 3.67 6.16 7.76
N LYS A 88 4.26 5.24 8.52
CA LYS A 88 5.36 5.48 9.46
C LYS A 88 6.72 5.35 8.77
N GLU A 89 6.85 4.42 7.84
CA GLU A 89 8.12 4.13 7.16
C GLU A 89 7.89 3.78 5.70
N VAL A 90 8.85 4.13 4.84
CA VAL A 90 8.87 3.76 3.43
C VAL A 90 10.07 2.83 3.17
N ILE A 91 9.85 1.69 2.54
CA ILE A 91 10.90 0.70 2.23
C ILE A 91 10.98 0.55 0.72
N ILE A 92 12.16 0.83 0.15
CA ILE A 92 12.41 0.67 -1.29
C ILE A 92 13.21 -0.61 -1.52
N LYS A 93 12.66 -1.54 -2.32
CA LYS A 93 13.26 -2.83 -2.68
C LYS A 93 13.71 -2.87 -4.13
#